data_AF-A0A3D2JX34-F1
#
_entry.id   AF-A0A3D2JX34-F1
#
_cell.length_a   1.000
_cell.length_b   1.000
_cell.length_c   1.000
_cell.angle_alpha   90.00
_cell.angle_beta   90.00
_cell.angle_gamma   90.00
#
_symmetry.space_group_name_H-M   'P 1'
#
loop_
_entity.id
_entity.type
_entity.pdbx_description
1 polymer ?
#
loop_
_entity_poly.entity_id
_entity_poly.type
_entity_poly.pdbx_seq_one_letter_code
_entity_poly.pdbx_strand_id
1 'polypeptide(L)' 'GITKAYTTRVGSGPFPTELFDDVGKHLATVGHEKGATTGRDRRCGWFDAAAVTLAMRINSVSGICLTKLDV' A
#
# COMPACT_ATOMS: atom_id res chain seq x y z
N GLY A 1 -6.87 9.04 -9.44
CA GLY A 1 -6.80 7.74 -8.75
C GLY A 1 -6.43 7.96 -7.31
N ILE A 2 -7.03 7.23 -6.37
CA ILE A 2 -6.63 7.28 -4.96
C ILE A 2 -5.44 6.35 -4.78
N THR A 3 -4.34 6.89 -4.27
CA THR A 3 -3.10 6.13 -4.13
C THR A 3 -2.52 6.44 -2.76
N LYS A 4 -2.04 5.41 -2.05
CA LYS A 4 -1.41 5.59 -0.75
C LYS A 4 0.09 5.85 -0.93
N ALA A 5 0.71 6.59 -0.01
CA ALA A 5 2.15 6.88 -0.02
C ALA A 5 3.04 5.62 0.11
N TYR A 6 2.45 4.48 0.47
CA TYR A 6 3.07 3.16 0.54
C TYR A 6 2.06 2.10 0.09
N THR A 7 2.50 0.86 -0.15
CA THR A 7 1.65 -0.20 -0.69
C THR A 7 1.22 -1.16 0.42
N THR A 8 -0.03 -1.65 0.35
CA THR A 8 -0.55 -2.64 1.30
C THR A 8 -1.29 -3.75 0.58
N ARG A 9 -1.21 -4.98 1.11
CA ARG A 9 -1.95 -6.14 0.58
C ARG A 9 -2.60 -6.94 1.70
N VAL A 10 -3.84 -7.38 1.46
CA VAL A 10 -4.50 -8.45 2.22
C VAL A 10 -4.42 -9.72 1.40
N GLY A 11 -4.03 -10.83 2.03
CA GLY A 11 -3.94 -12.13 1.37
C GLY A 11 -2.57 -12.44 0.77
N SER A 12 -2.52 -13.55 0.03
CA SER A 12 -1.30 -14.15 -0.51
C SER A 12 -0.94 -13.57 -1.91
N GLY A 13 0.10 -14.14 -2.50
CA GLY A 13 0.60 -13.77 -3.83
C GLY A 13 1.74 -12.74 -3.80
N PRO A 14 2.35 -12.48 -4.97
CA PRO A 14 3.55 -11.65 -5.08
C PRO A 14 3.30 -10.23 -4.60
N PHE A 15 4.25 -9.71 -3.83
CA PHE A 15 4.26 -8.33 -3.40
C PHE A 15 5.71 -7.81 -3.49
N PRO A 16 6.12 -7.30 -4.66
CA PRO A 16 7.53 -7.02 -4.95
C PRO A 16 8.21 -6.05 -3.98
N THR A 17 7.44 -5.10 -3.43
CA THR A 17 7.94 -4.07 -2.51
C THR A 17 7.62 -4.36 -1.04
N GLU A 18 7.20 -5.59 -0.71
CA GLU A 18 6.89 -5.98 0.66
C GLU A 18 8.09 -5.82 1.60
N LEU A 19 7.82 -5.31 2.80
CA LEU A 19 8.81 -5.12 3.84
C LEU A 19 8.61 -6.13 4.97
N PHE A 20 9.71 -6.77 5.36
CA PHE A 20 9.77 -7.77 6.44
C PHE A 20 10.57 -7.26 7.65
N ASP A 21 10.95 -5.99 7.64
CA ASP A 21 11.76 -5.33 8.65
C ASP A 21 10.91 -4.40 9.55
N ASP A 22 11.58 -3.61 10.38
CA ASP A 22 10.91 -2.69 11.30
C ASP A 22 10.26 -1.51 10.59
N VAL A 23 10.69 -1.16 9.37
CA VAL A 23 10.00 -0.14 8.55
C VAL A 23 8.63 -0.65 8.14
N GLY A 24 8.52 -1.91 7.70
CA GLY A 24 7.24 -2.54 7.40
C GLY A 24 6.28 -2.55 8.60
N LYS A 25 6.81 -2.84 9.81
CA LYS A 25 6.04 -2.80 11.06
C LYS A 25 5.60 -1.40 11.43
N HIS A 26 6.45 -0.39 11.21
CA HIS A 26 6.14 1.01 11.45
C HIS A 26 4.96 1.46 10.57
N LEU A 27 5.05 1.22 9.25
CA LEU A 27 3.98 1.53 8.30
C LEU A 27 2.66 0.85 8.67
N ALA A 28 2.70 -0.42 9.09
CA ALA A 28 1.52 -1.15 9.50
C ALA A 28 0.87 -0.56 10.76
N THR A 29 1.71 -0.12 11.71
CA THR A 29 1.27 0.39 13.01
C THR A 29 0.72 1.81 12.89
N VAL A 30 1.52 2.75 12.39
CA VAL A 30 1.12 4.16 12.24
C VAL A 30 -0.01 4.30 11.22
N GLY A 31 0.04 3.49 10.16
CA GLY A 31 -1.02 3.44 9.15
C GLY A 31 -2.32 2.77 9.59
N HIS A 32 -2.37 2.16 10.78
CA HIS A 32 -3.47 1.32 11.25
C HIS A 32 -3.91 0.27 10.19
N GLU A 33 -2.94 -0.41 9.59
CA GLU A 33 -3.17 -1.36 8.50
C GLU A 33 -3.58 -2.74 9.03
N LYS A 34 -4.73 -2.77 9.70
CA LYS A 34 -5.40 -3.98 10.19
C LYS A 34 -6.77 -4.16 9.56
N GLY A 35 -7.23 -5.40 9.49
CA GLY A 35 -8.61 -5.72 9.11
C GLY A 35 -9.60 -5.15 10.12
N ALA A 36 -10.61 -4.43 9.65
CA ALA A 36 -11.58 -3.76 10.52
C ALA A 36 -12.39 -4.73 11.41
N THR A 37 -12.66 -5.95 10.93
CA THR A 37 -13.43 -6.96 11.67
C THR A 37 -12.54 -8.01 12.30
N THR A 38 -11.61 -8.59 11.55
CA THR A 38 -10.79 -9.72 12.00
C THR A 38 -9.53 -9.31 12.75
N GLY A 39 -9.15 -8.03 12.71
CA GLY A 39 -7.88 -7.54 13.25
C GLY A 39 -6.63 -8.07 12.53
N ARG A 40 -6.79 -8.82 11.43
CA ARG A 40 -5.67 -9.41 10.68
C ARG A 40 -4.77 -8.32 10.13
N ASP A 41 -3.47 -8.46 10.36
CA ASP A 41 -2.46 -7.54 9.84
C ASP A 41 -2.39 -7.60 8.31
N ARG A 42 -2.26 -6.42 7.69
CA ARG A 42 -2.01 -6.28 6.27
C ARG A 42 -0.51 -6.29 6.02
N ARG A 43 -0.11 -6.91 4.91
CA ARG A 43 1.27 -6.84 4.42
C ARG A 43 1.53 -5.42 3.96
N CYS A 44 2.65 -4.83 4.39
CA CYS A 44 3.02 -3.45 4.04
C CYS A 44 4.34 -3.44 3.25
N GLY A 45 4.50 -2.44 2.40
CA GLY A 45 5.66 -2.34 1.51
C GLY A 45 5.81 -0.93 0.94
N TRP A 46 6.94 -0.67 0.28
CA TRP A 46 7.18 0.62 -0.36
C TRP A 46 6.15 0.96 -1.43
N PHE A 47 6.06 2.25 -1.75
CA PHE A 47 5.32 2.73 -2.92
C PHE A 47 5.77 2.02 -4.19
N ASP A 48 4.85 1.39 -4.90
CA ASP A 48 5.12 0.71 -6.17
C ASP A 48 4.67 1.58 -7.35
N ALA A 49 5.61 2.38 -7.88
CA ALA A 49 5.36 3.25 -9.03
C ALA A 49 5.04 2.46 -10.31
N ALA A 50 5.55 1.23 -10.46
CA ALA A 50 5.28 0.39 -11.62
C ALA A 50 3.81 -0.06 -11.63
N ALA A 51 3.31 -0.52 -10.48
CA ALA A 51 1.90 -0.86 -10.30
C ALA A 51 0.98 0.35 -10.52
N VAL A 52 1.34 1.52 -9.98
CA VAL A 52 0.57 2.76 -10.16
C VAL A 52 0.55 3.20 -11.62
N THR A 53 1.69 3.17 -12.31
CA THR A 53 1.77 3.52 -13.74
C THR A 53 0.89 2.61 -14.59
N LEU A 54 0.91 1.30 -14.31
CA LEU A 54 0.04 0.34 -14.99
C LEU A 54 -1.44 0.65 -14.73
N ALA A 55 -1.81 0.90 -13.47
CA ALA A 55 -3.17 1.26 -13.11
C ALA A 55 -3.62 2.57 -13.80
N MET A 56 -2.75 3.56 -13.91
CA MET A 56 -3.04 4.81 -14.62
C MET A 56 -3.29 4.58 -16.11
N ARG A 57 -2.46 3.76 -16.77
CA ARG A 57 -2.60 3.43 -18.19
C ARG A 57 -3.89 2.67 -18.49
N ILE A 58 -4.25 1.70 -17.64
CA ILE A 58 -5.45 0.87 -17.85
C ILE A 58 -6.74 1.68 -17.63
N ASN A 59 -6.73 2.64 -16.71
CA ASN A 59 -7.93 3.34 -16.26
C ASN A 59 -8.02 4.80 -16.77
N SER A 60 -7.12 5.23 -17.66
CA SER A 60 -7.07 6.60 -18.19
C SER A 60 -7.10 7.68 -17.10
N VAL A 61 -6.37 7.45 -16.01
CA VAL A 61 -6.34 8.34 -14.85
C VAL A 61 -5.44 9.54 -15.13
N SER A 62 -6.00 10.76 -15.15
CA SER A 62 -5.25 12.00 -15.41
C SER A 62 -4.36 12.48 -14.25
N GLY A 63 -4.58 11.98 -13.04
CA GLY A 63 -3.82 12.39 -11.85
C GLY A 63 -4.15 11.55 -10.62
N ILE A 64 -3.29 11.63 -9.60
CA ILE A 64 -3.46 10.87 -8.35
C ILE A 64 -3.68 11.80 -7.15
N CYS A 65 -4.50 11.33 -6.21
CA CYS A 65 -4.57 11.89 -4.86
C CYS A 65 -3.75 10.96 -3.95
N LEU A 66 -2.62 11.48 -3.46
CA LEU A 66 -1.73 10.74 -2.58
C LEU A 66 -2.24 10.84 -1.14
N THR A 67 -2.43 9.69 -0.49
CA THR A 67 -3.03 9.57 0.85
C THR A 67 -2.07 8.95 1.84
N LYS A 68 -2.29 9.23 3.14
CA LYS A 68 -1.47 8.72 4.25
C LYS A 68 0.01 9.09 4.11
N LEU A 69 0.29 10.32 3.72
CA LEU A 69 1.67 10.85 3.62
C LEU A 69 2.26 11.15 5.01
N ASP A 70 1.41 11.28 6.02
CA ASP A 70 1.71 11.46 7.44
C ASP A 70 2.20 10.19 8.15
N VAL A 71 2.04 9.03 7.51
CA VAL A 71 2.53 7.72 7.98
C VAL A 71 3.99 7.56 7.65
#